data_AF-A0AAA9YYZ1-F1
#
_entry.id   AF-A0AAA9YYZ1-F1
#
_cell.length_a   1.000
_cell.length_b   1.000
_cell.length_c   1.000
_cell.angle_alpha   90.00
_cell.angle_beta   90.00
_cell.angle_gamma   90.00
#
_symmetry.space_group_name_H-M   'P 1'
#
loop_
_entity.id
_entity.type
_entity.pdbx_description
1 polymer ?
#
loop_
_entity_poly.entity_id
_entity_poly.type
_entity_poly.pdbx_seq_one_letter_code
_entity_poly.pdbx_strand_id
1 'polypeptide(L)'
;MLSPNPKNRPTISEILEHPWIRDRDKLQRNHLGETVEELKRYNARRKLKGAVQAVAGGVAMDPLCCADTDSMAIGTASESLNEWADEEAGLEAIQKVLDSLDDITALQDTNCDPEVLASMLRDVKLHELLQLYDRVSSSVINPGRAPTGDAISRCRDAIDAISSAPGHKYGREKGELINLLGSPHIQVSNRCYSFSRWSMLWLPNIVSLPLRM
;
A
#
# COMPACT_ATOMS: atom_id res chain seq x y z
N MET A 1 -8.27 -18.76 -23.17
CA MET A 1 -8.72 -18.72 -21.75
C MET A 1 -9.76 -17.63 -21.49
N LEU A 2 -9.63 -16.43 -22.07
CA LEU A 2 -10.53 -15.29 -21.81
C LEU A 2 -11.61 -15.09 -22.90
N SER A 3 -12.07 -16.16 -23.56
CA SER A 3 -13.17 -16.03 -24.54
C SER A 3 -14.46 -15.57 -23.85
N PRO A 4 -15.17 -14.53 -24.36
CA PRO A 4 -16.43 -14.05 -23.79
C PRO A 4 -17.53 -15.12 -23.83
N ASN A 5 -17.60 -15.87 -24.92
CA ASN A 5 -18.49 -17.02 -25.01
C ASN A 5 -17.86 -18.20 -24.25
N PRO A 6 -18.52 -18.73 -23.20
CA PRO A 6 -18.00 -19.85 -22.42
C PRO A 6 -17.79 -21.12 -23.24
N LYS A 7 -18.63 -21.35 -24.26
CA LYS A 7 -18.55 -22.54 -25.11
C LYS A 7 -17.30 -22.58 -26.00
N ASN A 8 -16.70 -21.40 -26.23
CA ASN A 8 -15.47 -21.26 -27.01
C ASN A 8 -14.21 -21.17 -26.12
N ARG A 9 -14.37 -21.29 -24.79
CA ARG A 9 -13.24 -21.28 -23.88
C ARG A 9 -12.56 -22.65 -23.93
N PRO A 10 -11.22 -22.71 -24.06
CA PRO A 10 -10.54 -23.99 -24.12
C PRO A 10 -10.71 -24.76 -22.80
N THR A 11 -10.80 -26.07 -22.92
CA THR A 11 -10.89 -26.97 -21.75
C THR A 11 -9.54 -27.04 -21.03
N ILE A 12 -9.54 -27.57 -19.81
CA ILE A 12 -8.30 -27.73 -19.02
C ILE A 12 -7.29 -28.60 -19.78
N SER A 13 -7.74 -29.71 -20.37
CA SER A 13 -6.89 -30.61 -21.15
C SER A 13 -6.25 -29.88 -22.34
N GLU A 14 -7.03 -29.10 -23.09
CA GLU A 14 -6.53 -28.29 -24.21
C GLU A 14 -5.50 -27.23 -23.77
N ILE A 15 -5.68 -26.64 -22.58
CA ILE A 15 -4.72 -25.68 -22.03
C ILE A 15 -3.40 -26.37 -21.67
N LEU A 16 -3.45 -27.55 -21.04
CA LEU A 16 -2.25 -28.31 -20.66
C LEU A 16 -1.43 -28.75 -21.88
N GLU A 17 -2.08 -28.97 -23.01
CA GLU A 17 -1.43 -29.30 -24.28
C GLU A 17 -0.81 -28.08 -24.98
N HIS A 18 -1.12 -26.85 -24.53
CA HIS A 18 -0.63 -25.64 -25.15
C HIS A 18 0.91 -25.55 -25.07
N PRO A 19 1.62 -25.17 -26.15
CA PRO A 19 3.09 -25.15 -26.18
C PRO A 19 3.74 -24.31 -25.07
N TRP A 20 3.07 -23.26 -24.59
CA TRP A 20 3.56 -22.45 -23.47
C TRP A 20 3.65 -23.23 -22.14
N ILE A 21 2.83 -24.27 -21.96
CA ILE A 21 2.82 -25.11 -20.76
C ILE A 21 3.61 -26.39 -21.03
N ARG A 22 3.27 -27.12 -22.11
CA ARG A 22 3.87 -28.42 -22.44
C ARG A 22 5.34 -28.34 -22.83
N ASP A 23 5.71 -27.33 -23.62
CA ASP A 23 7.03 -27.18 -24.22
C ASP A 23 7.81 -26.01 -23.59
N ARG A 24 7.66 -25.80 -22.27
CA ARG A 24 8.21 -24.66 -21.53
C ARG A 24 9.71 -24.43 -21.77
N ASP A 25 10.49 -25.50 -21.88
CA ASP A 25 11.95 -25.42 -22.05
C ASP A 25 12.38 -24.91 -23.43
N LYS A 26 11.48 -24.94 -24.42
CA LYS A 26 11.71 -24.43 -25.78
C LYS A 26 11.34 -22.95 -25.91
N LEU A 27 10.77 -22.34 -24.86
CA LEU A 27 10.37 -20.93 -24.88
C LEU A 27 11.57 -20.00 -24.72
N GLN A 28 11.55 -18.88 -25.44
CA GLN A 28 12.56 -17.84 -25.31
C GLN A 28 12.48 -17.18 -23.92
N ARG A 29 13.62 -17.07 -23.24
CA ARG A 29 13.75 -16.42 -21.92
C ARG A 29 14.21 -14.97 -22.06
N ASN A 30 13.39 -14.16 -22.71
CA ASN A 30 13.68 -12.74 -22.85
C ASN A 30 13.26 -12.00 -21.57
N HIS A 31 14.11 -11.10 -21.08
CA HIS A 31 13.73 -10.24 -19.97
C HIS A 31 12.66 -9.24 -20.44
N LEU A 32 11.52 -9.23 -19.76
CA LEU A 32 10.38 -8.35 -20.07
C LEU A 32 10.41 -7.11 -19.17
N GLY A 33 11.32 -6.16 -19.47
CA GLY A 33 11.54 -4.99 -18.62
C GLY A 33 10.28 -4.14 -18.41
N GLU A 34 9.51 -3.91 -19.46
CA GLU A 34 8.24 -3.17 -19.38
C GLU A 34 7.22 -3.89 -18.49
N THR A 35 7.11 -5.22 -18.63
CA THR A 35 6.23 -6.03 -17.78
C THR A 35 6.67 -6.00 -16.32
N VAL A 36 7.98 -6.02 -16.05
CA VAL A 36 8.51 -5.90 -14.68
C VAL A 36 8.15 -4.55 -14.07
N GLU A 37 8.32 -3.46 -14.81
CA GLU A 37 7.91 -2.13 -14.34
C GLU A 37 6.40 -2.04 -14.10
N GLU A 38 5.58 -2.63 -14.99
CA GLU A 38 4.13 -2.64 -14.78
C GLU A 38 3.71 -3.51 -13.58
N LEU A 39 4.41 -4.62 -13.35
CA LEU A 39 4.17 -5.46 -12.18
C LEU A 39 4.56 -4.75 -10.88
N LYS A 40 5.61 -3.92 -10.88
CA LYS A 40 5.94 -3.06 -9.74
C LYS A 40 4.83 -2.05 -9.47
N ARG A 41 4.30 -1.38 -10.50
CA ARG A 41 3.17 -0.45 -10.38
C ARG A 41 1.93 -1.15 -9.83
N TYR A 42 1.59 -2.32 -10.39
CA TYR A 42 0.48 -3.14 -9.93
C TYR A 42 0.63 -3.55 -8.45
N ASN A 43 1.80 -4.03 -8.05
CA ASN A 43 2.02 -4.46 -6.67
C ASN A 43 1.97 -3.29 -5.68
N ALA A 44 2.50 -2.12 -6.05
CA ALA A 44 2.37 -0.92 -5.24
C ALA A 44 0.90 -0.52 -5.06
N ARG A 45 0.10 -0.53 -6.15
CA ARG A 45 -1.35 -0.27 -6.11
C ARG A 45 -2.09 -1.24 -5.18
N ARG A 46 -1.90 -2.54 -5.42
CA ARG A 46 -2.57 -3.61 -4.66
C ARG A 46 -2.30 -3.47 -3.17
N LYS A 47 -1.05 -3.23 -2.80
CA LYS A 47 -0.68 -3.12 -1.39
C LYS A 47 -1.15 -1.80 -0.75
N LEU A 48 -1.20 -0.69 -1.50
CA LEU A 48 -1.83 0.55 -1.02
C LEU A 48 -3.32 0.35 -0.76
N LYS A 49 -4.05 -0.23 -1.72
CA LYS A 49 -5.48 -0.56 -1.57
C LYS A 49 -5.71 -1.44 -0.34
N GLY A 50 -4.88 -2.47 -0.16
CA GLY A 50 -4.92 -3.35 1.02
C GLY A 50 -4.60 -2.62 2.33
N ALA A 51 -3.63 -1.70 2.34
CA ALA A 51 -3.30 -0.90 3.53
C ALA A 51 -4.43 0.05 3.91
N VAL A 52 -5.04 0.72 2.93
CA VAL A 52 -6.19 1.61 3.11
C VAL A 52 -7.41 0.83 3.63
N GLN A 53 -7.68 -0.34 3.04
CA GLN A 53 -8.76 -1.24 3.51
C GLN A 53 -8.52 -1.76 4.92
N ALA A 54 -7.27 -2.08 5.29
CA ALA A 54 -6.94 -2.53 6.64
C ALA A 54 -7.22 -1.46 7.71
N VAL A 55 -7.14 -0.17 7.34
CA VAL A 55 -7.49 0.97 8.22
C VAL A 55 -9.01 1.08 8.37
N ALA A 56 -9.81 0.86 7.32
CA ALA A 56 -11.27 0.91 7.40
C ALA A 56 -11.88 -0.28 8.15
N GLY A 57 -11.29 -1.47 8.02
CA GLY A 57 -11.90 -2.72 8.46
C GLY A 57 -11.59 -3.15 9.89
N GLY A 58 -10.76 -2.41 10.66
CA GLY A 58 -10.42 -2.82 12.03
C GLY A 58 -9.89 -4.27 12.14
N VAL A 59 -9.17 -4.74 11.12
CA VAL A 59 -8.68 -6.13 10.89
C VAL A 59 -9.65 -7.08 10.15
N ALA A 60 -9.15 -7.65 9.04
CA ALA A 60 -9.73 -8.63 8.09
C ALA A 60 -10.60 -7.98 6.99
N MET A 61 -10.29 -8.11 5.69
CA MET A 61 -10.40 -9.34 4.90
C MET A 61 -9.53 -9.30 3.62
N ASP A 62 -8.75 -10.36 3.37
CA ASP A 62 -8.64 -11.13 2.11
C ASP A 62 -7.35 -12.00 2.13
N PRO A 63 -7.45 -13.35 2.24
CA PRO A 63 -6.30 -14.25 2.28
C PRO A 63 -5.35 -14.19 1.07
N LEU A 64 -5.76 -13.59 -0.06
CA LEU A 64 -4.92 -13.42 -1.24
C LEU A 64 -3.82 -12.35 -1.07
N CYS A 65 -3.90 -11.50 -0.04
CA CYS A 65 -2.96 -10.40 0.14
C CYS A 65 -1.73 -10.72 1.00
N CYS A 66 -1.66 -11.91 1.62
CA CYS A 66 -0.70 -12.21 2.70
C CYS A 66 0.37 -13.27 2.36
N ALA A 67 0.59 -13.61 1.09
CA ALA A 67 1.55 -14.67 0.72
C ALA A 67 3.03 -14.26 0.76
N ASP A 68 3.35 -12.98 0.96
CA ASP A 68 4.74 -12.54 1.09
C ASP A 68 5.07 -12.36 2.58
N THR A 69 5.91 -13.26 3.07
CA THR A 69 6.58 -13.24 4.37
C THR A 69 7.23 -11.89 4.64
N ASP A 70 6.54 -11.05 5.42
CA ASP A 70 7.07 -9.94 6.23
C ASP A 70 5.96 -9.17 7.00
N SER A 71 4.68 -9.53 6.83
CA SER A 71 3.57 -8.86 7.53
C SER A 71 3.30 -9.43 8.93
N MET A 72 4.14 -9.10 9.92
CA MET A 72 3.84 -9.31 11.34
C MET A 72 3.95 -8.00 12.15
N ALA A 73 3.20 -6.97 11.73
CA ALA A 73 3.10 -5.72 12.47
C ALA A 73 1.74 -4.98 12.35
N ILE A 74 0.67 -5.66 11.92
CA ILE A 74 -0.63 -4.99 11.65
C ILE A 74 -1.66 -5.25 12.77
N GLY A 75 -1.42 -6.19 13.69
CA GLY A 75 -2.37 -6.55 14.75
C GLY A 75 -2.54 -5.52 15.89
N THR A 76 -1.71 -4.47 15.96
CA THR A 76 -1.73 -3.49 17.08
C THR A 76 -2.08 -2.07 16.62
N ALA A 77 -2.50 -1.88 15.37
CA ALA A 77 -3.00 -0.57 14.90
C ALA A 77 -4.46 -0.31 15.32
N SER A 78 -5.20 -1.37 15.68
CA SER A 78 -6.62 -1.29 16.01
C SER A 78 -6.92 -0.48 17.28
N GLU A 79 -6.02 -0.42 18.27
CA GLU A 79 -6.29 0.28 19.53
C GLU A 79 -5.91 1.77 19.50
N SER A 80 -5.03 2.19 18.57
CA SER A 80 -4.52 3.57 18.52
C SER A 80 -5.35 4.50 17.62
N LEU A 81 -6.32 3.98 16.87
CA LEU A 81 -7.20 4.77 15.99
C LEU A 81 -8.56 5.08 16.65
N ASN A 82 -8.77 4.65 17.90
CA ASN A 82 -10.05 4.80 18.61
C ASN A 82 -10.27 6.23 19.18
N GLU A 83 -9.35 7.17 18.94
CA GLU A 83 -9.38 8.53 19.50
C GLU A 83 -9.61 9.64 18.45
N TRP A 84 -9.83 9.29 17.18
CA TRP A 84 -10.10 10.22 16.08
C TRP A 84 -11.55 10.02 15.60
N ALA A 85 -12.53 10.36 16.44
CA ALA A 85 -13.94 10.47 16.04
C ALA A 85 -14.09 11.60 14.98
N ASP A 86 -14.80 11.46 13.86
CA ASP A 86 -15.90 10.57 13.48
C ASP A 86 -15.47 9.33 12.67
N GLU A 87 -15.77 8.12 13.17
CA GLU A 87 -15.58 6.86 12.44
C GLU A 87 -16.26 6.91 11.05
N GLU A 88 -17.45 7.51 10.96
CA GLU A 88 -18.19 7.69 9.70
C GLU A 88 -17.43 8.57 8.69
N ALA A 89 -16.87 9.70 9.13
CA ALA A 89 -16.10 10.59 8.25
C ALA A 89 -14.77 9.94 7.82
N GLY A 90 -14.17 9.13 8.71
CA GLY A 90 -12.98 8.33 8.42
C GLY A 90 -13.25 7.25 7.37
N LEU A 91 -14.34 6.49 7.51
CA LEU A 91 -14.77 5.49 6.52
C LEU A 91 -15.12 6.15 5.17
N GLU A 92 -15.83 7.27 5.19
CA GLU A 92 -16.17 8.01 3.96
C GLU A 92 -14.89 8.51 3.24
N ALA A 93 -13.90 9.00 3.99
CA ALA A 93 -12.61 9.40 3.43
C ALA A 93 -11.85 8.20 2.83
N ILE A 94 -11.88 7.05 3.50
CA ILE A 94 -11.26 5.82 2.98
C ILE A 94 -11.93 5.37 1.69
N GLN A 95 -13.26 5.37 1.65
CA GLN A 95 -14.01 5.00 0.44
C GLN A 95 -13.67 5.93 -0.73
N LYS A 96 -13.61 7.25 -0.48
CA LYS A 96 -13.18 8.24 -1.50
C LYS A 96 -11.79 7.95 -2.06
N VAL A 97 -10.85 7.53 -1.21
CA VAL A 97 -9.50 7.12 -1.67
C VAL A 97 -9.60 5.86 -2.53
N LEU A 98 -10.33 4.83 -2.08
CA LEU A 98 -10.48 3.58 -2.84
C LEU A 98 -11.14 3.80 -4.21
N ASP A 99 -12.21 4.59 -4.27
CA ASP A 99 -12.91 4.93 -5.51
C ASP A 99 -11.97 5.66 -6.47
N SER A 100 -11.23 6.65 -5.98
CA SER A 100 -10.27 7.39 -6.82
C SER A 100 -9.10 6.52 -7.33
N LEU A 101 -8.70 5.48 -6.60
CA LEU A 101 -7.68 4.53 -7.06
C LEU A 101 -8.20 3.65 -8.21
N ASP A 102 -9.48 3.29 -8.16
CA ASP A 102 -10.15 2.56 -9.23
C ASP A 102 -10.32 3.47 -10.46
N ASP A 103 -10.66 4.74 -10.24
CA ASP A 103 -10.72 5.74 -11.32
C ASP A 103 -9.36 5.98 -11.98
N ILE A 104 -8.28 6.15 -11.21
CA ILE A 104 -6.92 6.29 -11.76
C ILE A 104 -6.54 5.06 -12.60
N THR A 105 -6.97 3.87 -12.19
CA THR A 105 -6.73 2.63 -12.94
C THR A 105 -7.47 2.65 -14.26
N ALA A 106 -8.74 3.06 -14.28
CA ALA A 106 -9.51 3.19 -15.51
C ALA A 106 -8.99 4.29 -16.44
N LEU A 107 -8.43 5.39 -15.91
CA LEU A 107 -7.75 6.43 -16.72
C LEU A 107 -6.50 5.93 -17.43
N GLN A 108 -5.84 4.89 -16.90
CA GLN A 108 -4.65 4.28 -17.50
C GLN A 108 -5.00 3.16 -18.50
N ASP A 109 -6.26 2.75 -18.56
CA ASP A 109 -6.71 1.72 -19.50
C ASP A 109 -6.93 2.33 -20.89
N THR A 110 -6.12 1.90 -21.86
CA THR A 110 -6.23 2.31 -23.26
C THR A 110 -7.54 1.87 -23.91
N ASN A 111 -8.24 0.92 -23.29
CA ASN A 111 -9.48 0.34 -23.78
C ASN A 111 -10.70 0.82 -22.97
N CYS A 112 -10.54 1.85 -22.14
CA CYS A 112 -11.64 2.45 -21.40
C CYS A 112 -12.70 3.03 -22.36
N ASP A 113 -13.97 2.90 -21.97
CA ASP A 113 -15.10 3.47 -22.72
C ASP A 113 -14.95 5.00 -22.80
N PRO A 114 -14.99 5.61 -23.99
CA PRO A 114 -14.83 7.05 -24.15
C PRO A 114 -15.86 7.88 -23.39
N GLU A 115 -17.09 7.40 -23.18
CA GLU A 115 -18.11 8.12 -22.42
C GLU A 115 -17.81 8.09 -20.92
N VAL A 116 -17.34 6.94 -20.41
CA VAL A 116 -16.89 6.79 -19.02
C VAL A 116 -15.66 7.65 -18.78
N LEU A 117 -14.68 7.61 -19.67
CA LEU A 117 -13.49 8.45 -19.62
C LEU A 117 -13.84 9.95 -19.60
N ALA A 118 -14.77 10.38 -20.46
CA ALA A 118 -15.22 11.77 -20.48
C ALA A 118 -16.00 12.16 -19.21
N SER A 119 -16.68 11.22 -18.56
CA SER A 119 -17.31 11.45 -17.25
C SER A 119 -16.25 11.66 -16.17
N MET A 120 -15.23 10.80 -16.12
CA MET A 120 -14.15 10.88 -15.13
C MET A 120 -13.30 12.15 -15.29
N LEU A 121 -12.97 12.53 -16.52
CA LEU A 121 -12.23 13.76 -16.83
C LEU A 121 -13.02 15.05 -16.54
N ARG A 122 -14.32 14.95 -16.25
CA ARG A 122 -15.15 16.08 -15.81
C ARG A 122 -15.42 16.07 -14.31
N ASP A 123 -15.02 15.01 -13.60
CA ASP A 123 -15.24 14.90 -12.17
C ASP A 123 -14.30 15.85 -11.39
N VAL A 124 -14.90 16.88 -10.81
CA VAL A 124 -14.19 17.88 -9.99
C VAL A 124 -13.57 17.24 -8.74
N LYS A 125 -14.22 16.26 -8.13
CA LYS A 125 -13.71 15.59 -6.92
C LYS A 125 -12.48 14.77 -7.24
N LEU A 126 -12.48 14.07 -8.37
CA LEU A 126 -11.31 13.32 -8.84
C LEU A 126 -10.13 14.26 -9.10
N HIS A 127 -10.36 15.43 -9.72
CA HIS A 127 -9.31 16.42 -9.91
C HIS A 127 -8.73 16.95 -8.58
N GLU A 128 -9.57 17.25 -7.59
CA GLU A 128 -9.12 17.68 -6.26
C GLU A 128 -8.27 16.60 -5.57
N LEU A 129 -8.67 15.33 -5.67
CA LEU A 129 -7.90 14.20 -5.13
C LEU A 129 -6.57 14.00 -5.86
N LEU A 130 -6.55 14.12 -7.19
CA LEU A 130 -5.31 14.05 -7.98
C LEU A 130 -4.33 15.17 -7.61
N GLN A 131 -4.83 16.40 -7.43
CA GLN A 131 -4.03 17.52 -6.95
C GLN A 131 -3.50 17.28 -5.53
N LEU A 132 -4.32 16.67 -4.66
CA LEU A 132 -3.89 16.28 -3.32
C LEU A 132 -2.77 15.24 -3.38
N TYR A 133 -2.90 14.23 -4.23
CA TYR A 133 -1.85 13.21 -4.44
C TYR A 133 -0.56 13.82 -4.98
N ASP A 134 -0.65 14.71 -5.96
CA ASP A 134 0.51 15.43 -6.49
C ASP A 134 1.18 16.29 -5.41
N ARG A 135 0.40 17.01 -4.61
CA ARG A 135 0.90 17.81 -3.48
C ARG A 135 1.56 16.95 -2.41
N VAL A 136 0.99 15.80 -2.07
CA VAL A 136 1.58 14.85 -1.11
C VAL A 136 2.89 14.27 -1.65
N SER A 137 2.98 14.07 -2.98
CA SER A 137 4.17 13.56 -3.63
C SER A 137 5.32 14.55 -3.72
N SER A 138 4.99 15.81 -3.97
CA SER A 138 5.94 16.92 -4.11
C SER A 138 6.33 17.51 -2.76
N SER A 139 5.56 17.23 -1.71
CA SER A 139 5.92 17.55 -0.33
C SER A 139 7.12 16.70 0.11
N VAL A 140 8.32 17.31 0.05
CA VAL A 140 9.49 16.76 0.72
C VAL A 140 9.22 16.79 2.23
N ILE A 141 8.75 15.67 2.77
CA ILE A 141 8.79 15.44 4.22
C ILE A 141 10.27 15.48 4.59
N ASN A 142 10.65 16.50 5.36
CA ASN A 142 12.03 16.85 5.74
C ASN A 142 13.00 15.64 5.78
N PRO A 143 14.18 15.69 5.12
CA PRO A 143 15.14 14.58 5.01
C PRO A 143 15.90 14.29 6.32
N GLY A 144 15.33 14.63 7.48
CA GLY A 144 15.82 14.18 8.79
C GLY A 144 15.55 12.70 8.97
N ARG A 145 16.29 11.87 8.23
CA ARG A 145 16.45 10.41 8.31
C ARG A 145 15.25 9.70 8.93
N ALA A 146 14.39 9.15 8.08
CA ALA A 146 13.43 8.13 8.48
C ALA A 146 14.12 7.11 9.42
N PRO A 147 13.53 6.80 10.60
CA PRO A 147 13.97 5.69 11.42
C PRO A 147 14.04 4.44 10.54
N THR A 148 15.04 3.60 10.79
CA THR A 148 15.16 2.32 10.09
C THR A 148 13.86 1.52 10.31
N GLY A 149 13.44 0.70 9.33
CA GLY A 149 12.14 -0.01 9.39
C GLY A 149 12.00 -0.98 10.57
N ASP A 150 13.10 -1.24 11.28
CA ASP A 150 13.20 -1.99 12.52
C ASP A 150 13.04 -1.13 13.78
N ALA A 151 12.81 0.19 13.68
CA ALA A 151 12.79 1.10 14.83
C ALA A 151 11.75 0.71 15.89
N ILE A 152 10.61 0.17 15.47
CA ILE A 152 9.57 -0.35 16.38
C ILE A 152 10.07 -1.61 17.11
N SER A 153 10.70 -2.54 16.38
CA SER A 153 11.31 -3.74 16.96
C SER A 153 12.37 -3.34 17.96
N ARG A 154 13.25 -2.40 17.60
CA ARG A 154 14.31 -1.89 18.47
C ARG A 154 13.79 -1.16 19.70
N CYS A 155 12.65 -0.46 19.59
CA CYS A 155 11.98 0.13 20.75
C CYS A 155 11.43 -0.96 21.69
N ARG A 156 10.87 -2.04 21.14
CA ARG A 156 10.40 -3.19 21.93
C ARG A 156 11.56 -3.90 22.62
N ASP A 157 12.62 -4.20 21.88
CA ASP A 157 13.84 -4.83 22.40
C ASP A 157 14.49 -3.98 23.51
N ALA A 158 14.45 -2.64 23.37
CA ALA A 158 14.91 -1.72 24.41
C ALA A 158 14.02 -1.77 25.66
N ILE A 159 12.69 -1.79 25.52
CA ILE A 159 11.76 -1.92 26.65
C ILE A 159 12.01 -3.24 27.39
N ASP A 160 12.20 -4.34 26.67
CA ASP A 160 12.46 -5.66 27.25
C ASP A 160 13.83 -5.71 27.94
N ALA A 161 14.85 -5.11 27.35
CA ALA A 161 16.19 -5.00 27.94
C ALA A 161 16.21 -4.12 29.22
N ILE A 162 15.47 -3.01 29.23
CA ILE A 162 15.38 -2.12 30.40
C ILE A 162 14.61 -2.80 31.54
N SER A 163 13.54 -3.53 31.20
CA SER A 163 12.70 -4.24 32.16
C SER A 163 13.42 -5.43 32.80
N SER A 164 14.29 -6.12 32.05
CA SER A 164 15.09 -7.25 32.52
C SER A 164 16.40 -6.85 33.22
N ALA A 165 16.84 -5.59 33.10
CA ALA A 165 18.10 -5.13 33.66
C ALA A 165 18.11 -5.14 35.21
N PRO A 166 19.01 -5.92 35.86
CA PRO A 166 19.11 -5.95 37.30
C PRO A 166 19.69 -4.64 37.87
N GLY A 167 19.17 -4.19 39.00
CA GLY A 167 19.68 -3.03 39.73
C GLY A 167 18.69 -1.87 39.86
N HIS A 168 18.62 -1.30 41.07
CA HIS A 168 17.69 -0.24 41.47
C HIS A 168 18.26 1.18 41.30
N LYS A 169 19.51 1.33 40.83
CA LYS A 169 20.23 2.62 40.83
C LYS A 169 19.63 3.70 39.92
N TYR A 170 18.63 3.35 39.10
CA TYR A 170 17.93 4.26 38.18
C TYR A 170 16.45 3.88 38.00
N GLY A 171 15.78 3.44 39.08
CA GLY A 171 14.42 2.89 38.99
C GLY A 171 13.38 3.87 38.44
N ARG A 172 13.54 5.17 38.74
CA ARG A 172 12.64 6.23 38.25
C ARG A 172 12.87 6.50 36.76
N GLU A 173 14.12 6.61 36.36
CA GLU A 173 14.56 6.87 35.00
C GLU A 173 14.23 5.69 34.08
N LYS A 174 14.31 4.44 34.57
CA LYS A 174 13.84 3.25 33.87
C LYS A 174 12.35 3.33 33.56
N GLY A 175 11.53 3.67 34.57
CA GLY A 175 10.08 3.81 34.40
C GLY A 175 9.72 4.95 33.44
N GLU A 176 10.39 6.08 33.55
CA GLU A 176 10.20 7.23 32.67
C GLU A 176 10.56 6.90 31.21
N LEU A 177 11.68 6.21 30.98
CA LEU A 177 12.10 5.80 29.65
C LEU A 177 11.17 4.76 29.02
N ILE A 178 10.67 3.80 29.80
CA ILE A 178 9.66 2.83 29.33
C ILE A 178 8.36 3.56 28.95
N ASN A 179 7.91 4.50 29.78
CA ASN A 179 6.70 5.29 29.50
C ASN A 179 6.87 6.18 28.27
N LEU A 180 8.06 6.75 28.05
CA LEU A 180 8.37 7.55 26.87
C LEU A 180 8.45 6.70 25.60
N LEU A 181 9.09 5.52 25.67
CA LEU A 181 9.19 4.59 24.53
C LEU A 181 7.84 3.94 24.19
N GLY A 182 6.99 3.71 25.20
CA GLY A 182 5.63 3.20 25.04
C GLY A 182 4.61 4.25 24.63
N SER A 183 4.99 5.53 24.54
CA SER A 183 4.06 6.61 24.26
C SER A 183 3.52 6.54 22.81
N PRO A 184 2.25 6.92 22.58
CA PRO A 184 1.66 6.89 21.25
C PRO A 184 2.45 7.72 20.23
N HIS A 185 2.98 8.88 20.63
CA HIS A 185 3.70 9.79 19.72
C HIS A 185 5.05 9.23 19.27
N ILE A 186 5.80 8.53 20.13
CA ILE A 186 7.07 7.87 19.76
C ILE A 186 6.78 6.63 18.90
N GLN A 187 5.72 5.89 19.21
CA GLN A 187 5.29 4.72 18.44
C GLN A 187 4.74 5.08 17.05
N VAL A 188 4.04 6.21 16.92
CA VAL A 188 3.47 6.72 15.65
C VAL A 188 4.53 7.38 14.78
N SER A 189 5.47 8.14 15.37
CA SER A 189 6.61 8.71 14.65
C SER A 189 7.38 7.60 13.92
N ASN A 190 7.63 6.46 14.56
CA ASN A 190 8.28 5.30 13.92
C ASN A 190 7.44 4.61 12.81
N ARG A 191 6.12 4.79 12.78
CA ARG A 191 5.20 4.16 11.80
C ARG A 191 4.98 5.00 10.55
N CYS A 192 4.92 6.33 10.67
CA CYS A 192 4.66 7.25 9.54
C CYS A 192 5.71 7.16 8.42
N TYR A 193 6.94 6.74 8.72
CA TYR A 193 8.03 6.74 7.73
C TYR A 193 8.03 5.53 6.78
N SER A 194 7.24 4.49 7.05
CA SER A 194 7.06 3.39 6.09
C SER A 194 6.32 3.88 4.83
N PHE A 195 5.44 4.88 4.96
CA PHE A 195 4.68 5.48 3.85
C PHE A 195 5.57 6.30 2.90
N SER A 196 6.66 6.91 3.39
CA SER A 196 7.53 7.79 2.61
C SER A 196 8.29 7.08 1.49
N ARG A 197 8.62 5.79 1.67
CA ARG A 197 9.28 4.98 0.63
C ARG A 197 8.31 4.56 -0.49
N TRP A 198 7.01 4.62 -0.23
CA TRP A 198 5.95 4.25 -1.18
C TRP A 198 5.54 5.40 -2.08
N SER A 199 5.48 6.61 -1.53
CA SER A 199 5.31 7.86 -2.29
C SER A 199 6.34 8.00 -3.42
N MET A 200 7.62 7.69 -3.15
CA MET A 200 8.71 7.78 -4.14
C MET A 200 8.63 6.77 -5.30
N LEU A 201 7.98 5.62 -5.13
CA LEU A 201 7.87 4.59 -6.18
C LEU A 201 6.61 4.77 -7.03
N TRP A 202 5.56 5.40 -6.49
CA TRP A 202 4.24 5.46 -7.11
C TRP A 202 3.96 6.77 -7.85
N LEU A 203 4.38 7.92 -7.30
CA LEU A 203 3.93 9.22 -7.80
C LEU A 203 4.64 9.80 -9.04
N PRO A 204 5.93 9.54 -9.32
CA PRO A 204 6.56 10.03 -10.56
C PRO A 204 5.88 9.51 -11.85
N ASN A 205 5.18 8.37 -11.78
CA ASN A 205 4.52 7.74 -12.94
C ASN A 205 3.05 8.17 -13.13
N ILE A 206 2.40 8.79 -12.14
CA ILE A 206 1.04 9.35 -12.28
C ILE A 206 1.10 10.75 -12.89
N VAL A 207 2.11 11.54 -12.52
CA VAL A 207 2.34 12.91 -13.04
C VAL A 207 2.99 12.91 -14.43
N SER A 208 3.49 11.76 -14.90
CA SER A 208 3.99 11.58 -16.27
C SER A 208 2.90 11.20 -17.28
N LEU A 209 1.62 11.46 -16.97
CA LEU A 209 0.59 11.50 -18.01
C LEU A 209 0.97 12.63 -18.99
N PRO A 210 1.14 12.36 -20.30
CA PRO A 210 1.27 13.42 -21.28
C PRO A 210 -0.12 14.04 -21.44
N LEU A 211 -0.52 14.90 -20.51
CA LEU A 211 -1.54 15.91 -20.75
C LEU A 211 -0.93 16.96 -21.68
N ARG A 212 -0.65 16.56 -22.93
CA ARG A 212 -0.66 17.49 -24.05
C ARG A 212 -2.12 17.72 -24.40
N MET A 213 -2.71 18.72 -23.75
CA MET A 213 -3.67 19.57 -24.46
C MET A 213 -2.93 20.34 -25.56
#